data_AF-A0A1G1FQ80-F1
#
_entry.id   AF-A0A1G1FQ80-F1
#
_cell.length_a   1.000
_cell.length_b   1.000
_cell.length_c   1.000
_cell.angle_alpha   90.00
_cell.angle_beta   90.00
_cell.angle_gamma   90.00
#
_symmetry.space_group_name_H-M   'P 1'
#
loop_
_entity.id
_entity.type
_entity.pdbx_description
1 polymer ?
#
loop_
_entity_poly.entity_id
_entity_poly.type
_entity_poly.pdbx_seq_one_letter_code
_entity_poly.pdbx_strand_id
1 'polypeptide(L)'
;MRTRKQFVFIVVVLAVMGFTAITPVPANAATLDPVTFSQDLYSLVLQGNDLLASMSRITLTSLALSTQLVQLESSVSDYLLKVGTVYKAVAAAVDTTTFSITNDMLISLQALSSISASLSSGLLSFSQTITTLAPITALSTLQASMEAMLALSADIGTMADRILEMADNILLMADNIGLMADRILATQVIQSDNVKVVTDAMLQSQKNTILLIAVFKL
;
A
#
# COMPACT_ATOMS: atom_id res chain seq x y z
N MET A 1 -26.41 12.97 -79.69
CA MET A 1 -27.75 13.38 -79.24
C MET A 1 -27.71 13.58 -77.73
N ARG A 2 -27.84 14.85 -77.28
CA ARG A 2 -28.19 15.36 -75.91
C ARG A 2 -27.39 14.86 -74.69
N THR A 3 -26.43 15.65 -74.14
CA THR A 3 -26.56 16.70 -73.07
C THR A 3 -27.03 16.15 -71.72
N ARG A 4 -26.33 16.27 -70.57
CA ARG A 4 -25.91 17.50 -69.84
C ARG A 4 -24.87 17.16 -68.73
N LYS A 5 -23.80 17.96 -68.59
CA LYS A 5 -23.42 18.86 -67.44
C LYS A 5 -23.19 18.14 -66.09
N GLN A 6 -22.14 18.38 -65.30
CA GLN A 6 -21.20 19.50 -65.18
C GLN A 6 -19.99 19.07 -64.30
N PHE A 7 -18.83 19.64 -64.60
CA PHE A 7 -17.59 19.65 -63.79
C PHE A 7 -17.82 20.06 -62.33
N VAL A 8 -17.13 19.43 -61.37
CA VAL A 8 -16.26 20.10 -60.37
C VAL A 8 -15.17 19.13 -59.92
N PHE A 9 -13.93 19.58 -60.04
CA PHE A 9 -12.68 19.03 -59.50
C PHE A 9 -12.65 19.20 -57.97
N ILE A 10 -12.46 18.14 -57.18
CA ILE A 10 -11.78 18.25 -55.87
C ILE A 10 -10.84 17.06 -55.73
N VAL A 11 -9.57 17.40 -55.60
CA VAL A 11 -8.42 16.53 -55.33
C VAL A 11 -8.48 16.07 -53.88
N VAL A 12 -8.47 14.77 -53.63
CA VAL A 12 -7.98 14.20 -52.36
C VAL A 12 -7.01 13.08 -52.72
N VAL A 13 -5.72 13.40 -52.62
CA VAL A 13 -4.62 12.45 -52.70
C VAL A 13 -4.62 11.64 -51.41
N LEU A 14 -5.00 10.36 -51.47
CA LEU A 14 -4.78 9.40 -50.40
C LEU A 14 -3.57 8.55 -50.79
N ALA A 15 -2.40 9.00 -50.33
CA ALA A 15 -1.15 8.30 -50.48
C ALA A 15 -1.14 7.04 -49.62
N VAL A 16 -1.06 5.91 -50.30
CA VAL A 16 -0.71 4.59 -49.76
C VAL A 16 0.71 4.68 -49.18
N MET A 17 0.84 4.62 -47.85
CA MET A 17 2.13 4.34 -47.18
C MET A 17 1.92 3.48 -45.93
N GLY A 18 2.38 2.23 -46.04
CA GLY A 18 3.01 1.48 -44.94
C GLY A 18 2.16 1.10 -43.74
N PHE A 19 1.30 0.09 -43.88
CA PHE A 19 0.95 -0.76 -42.73
C PHE A 19 2.18 -1.61 -42.38
N THR A 20 3.07 -1.11 -41.52
CA THR A 20 3.90 -2.00 -40.71
C THR A 20 2.98 -2.70 -39.74
N ALA A 21 2.84 -4.01 -39.90
CA ALA A 21 2.20 -4.86 -38.92
C ALA A 21 2.81 -4.56 -37.55
N ILE A 22 2.01 -3.94 -36.68
CA ILE A 22 2.27 -3.93 -35.25
C ILE A 22 1.99 -5.37 -34.85
N THR A 23 2.98 -6.25 -34.95
CA THR A 23 2.91 -7.48 -34.18
C THR A 23 2.71 -7.03 -32.74
N PRO A 24 1.64 -7.42 -32.04
CA PRO A 24 1.63 -7.25 -30.60
C PRO A 24 2.89 -7.98 -30.13
N VAL A 25 3.90 -7.21 -29.71
CA VAL A 25 4.92 -7.76 -28.83
C VAL A 25 4.09 -8.38 -27.72
N PRO A 26 4.12 -9.71 -27.51
CA PRO A 26 3.45 -10.26 -26.36
C PRO A 26 4.02 -9.45 -25.19
N ALA A 27 3.17 -8.68 -24.51
CA ALA A 27 3.52 -8.19 -23.20
C ALA A 27 4.01 -9.44 -22.50
N ASN A 28 5.31 -9.50 -22.16
CA ASN A 28 5.85 -10.61 -21.39
C ASN A 28 4.92 -10.71 -20.19
N ALA A 29 4.03 -11.70 -20.21
CA ALA A 29 3.10 -11.93 -19.13
C ALA A 29 3.96 -12.06 -17.88
N ALA A 30 3.77 -11.18 -16.91
CA ALA A 30 4.55 -11.20 -15.70
C ALA A 30 4.18 -12.49 -14.96
N THR A 31 4.97 -13.53 -15.13
CA THR A 31 4.76 -14.80 -14.44
C THR A 31 5.26 -14.62 -13.00
N LEU A 32 4.39 -14.84 -12.03
CA LEU A 32 4.77 -14.83 -10.63
C LEU A 32 5.37 -16.19 -10.27
N ASP A 33 6.68 -16.24 -10.02
CA ASP A 33 7.31 -17.46 -9.53
C ASP A 33 6.95 -17.69 -8.05
N PRO A 34 6.32 -18.83 -7.69
CA PRO A 34 5.89 -19.09 -6.30
C PRO A 34 7.04 -19.10 -5.29
N VAL A 35 8.25 -19.50 -5.71
CA VAL A 35 9.42 -19.53 -4.82
C VAL A 35 9.88 -18.11 -4.51
N THR A 36 10.10 -17.30 -5.54
CA THR A 36 10.47 -15.88 -5.40
C THR A 36 9.40 -15.11 -4.61
N PHE A 37 8.12 -15.33 -4.92
CA PHE A 37 7.02 -14.68 -4.20
C PHE A 37 7.00 -15.02 -2.71
N SER A 38 7.21 -16.29 -2.35
CA SER A 38 7.29 -16.70 -0.94
C SER A 38 8.47 -16.03 -0.22
N GLN A 39 9.62 -15.90 -0.90
CA GLN A 39 10.79 -15.20 -0.37
C GLN A 39 10.53 -13.70 -0.19
N ASP A 40 9.84 -13.07 -1.14
CA ASP A 40 9.46 -11.66 -1.07
C ASP A 40 8.53 -11.40 0.11
N LEU A 41 7.51 -12.25 0.32
CA LEU A 41 6.63 -12.17 1.50
C LEU A 41 7.42 -12.32 2.80
N TYR A 42 8.30 -13.31 2.88
CA TYR A 42 9.14 -13.52 4.06
C TYR A 42 10.06 -12.32 4.34
N SER A 43 10.66 -11.77 3.29
CA SER A 43 11.50 -10.57 3.37
C SER A 43 10.71 -9.35 3.87
N LEU A 44 9.48 -9.16 3.39
CA LEU A 44 8.60 -8.11 3.90
C LEU A 44 8.29 -8.31 5.39
N VAL A 45 7.98 -9.54 5.82
CA VAL A 45 7.69 -9.83 7.24
C VAL A 45 8.89 -9.48 8.12
N LEU A 46 10.11 -9.86 7.74
CA LEU A 46 11.31 -9.51 8.49
C LEU A 46 11.49 -7.99 8.60
N GLN A 47 11.39 -7.29 7.47
CA GLN A 47 11.58 -5.83 7.43
C GLN A 47 10.48 -5.08 8.20
N GLY A 48 9.25 -5.56 8.16
CA GLY A 48 8.15 -5.01 8.94
C GLY A 48 8.35 -5.23 10.44
N ASN A 49 8.88 -6.38 10.86
CA ASN A 49 9.24 -6.63 12.26
C ASN A 49 10.41 -5.74 12.72
N ASP A 50 11.42 -5.51 11.87
CA ASP A 50 12.52 -4.57 12.17
C ASP A 50 12.01 -3.13 12.31
N LEU A 51 11.06 -2.74 11.47
CA LEU A 51 10.39 -1.44 11.55
C LEU A 51 9.59 -1.31 12.87
N LEU A 52 8.82 -2.33 13.25
CA LEU A 52 8.12 -2.37 14.53
C LEU A 52 9.08 -2.27 15.72
N ALA A 53 10.20 -2.99 15.66
CA ALA A 53 11.22 -2.93 16.69
C ALA A 53 11.84 -1.53 16.76
N SER A 54 12.08 -0.87 15.62
CA SER A 54 12.55 0.51 15.56
C SER A 54 11.53 1.48 16.15
N MET A 55 10.26 1.34 15.77
CA MET A 55 9.15 2.13 16.33
C MET A 55 9.04 1.99 17.85
N SER A 56 9.18 0.77 18.37
CA SER A 56 9.10 0.48 19.82
C SER A 56 10.19 1.18 20.65
N ARG A 57 11.30 1.58 20.02
CA ARG A 57 12.43 2.27 20.68
C ARG A 57 12.28 3.80 20.65
N ILE A 58 11.33 4.33 19.90
CA ILE A 58 11.10 5.77 19.82
C ILE A 58 10.56 6.27 21.15
N THR A 59 11.25 7.26 21.72
CA THR A 59 10.79 7.99 22.89
C THR A 59 10.53 9.44 22.49
N LEU A 60 9.26 9.85 22.51
CA LEU A 60 8.89 11.22 22.18
C LEU A 60 9.16 12.15 23.36
N THR A 61 9.79 13.28 23.06
CA THR A 61 10.04 14.38 24.00
C THR A 61 9.74 15.70 23.31
N SER A 62 9.52 16.79 24.05
CA SER A 62 9.22 18.12 23.48
C SER A 62 10.30 18.65 22.52
N LEU A 63 11.53 18.14 22.62
CA LEU A 63 12.67 18.53 21.77
C LEU A 63 12.87 17.60 20.57
N ALA A 64 12.56 16.31 20.73
CA ALA A 64 12.90 15.29 19.74
C ALA A 64 11.70 14.75 18.95
N LEU A 65 10.46 15.12 19.31
CA LEU A 65 9.27 14.53 18.67
C LEU A 65 9.27 14.67 17.15
N SER A 66 9.63 15.83 16.58
CA SER A 66 9.58 16.04 15.14
C SER A 66 10.62 15.17 14.42
N THR A 67 11.87 15.21 14.89
CA THR A 67 12.96 14.41 14.30
C THR A 67 12.68 12.92 14.35
N GLN A 68 12.16 12.42 15.48
CA GLN A 68 11.83 11.00 15.64
C GLN A 68 10.68 10.58 14.72
N LEU A 69 9.65 11.41 14.59
CA LEU A 69 8.48 11.10 13.76
C LEU A 69 8.80 11.19 12.26
N VAL A 70 9.62 12.16 11.82
CA VAL A 70 10.07 12.26 10.43
C VAL A 70 10.97 11.07 10.04
N GLN A 71 11.83 10.61 10.96
CA GLN A 71 12.64 9.40 10.73
C GLN A 71 11.77 8.14 10.61
N LEU A 72 10.76 8.03 11.47
CA LEU A 72 9.79 6.94 11.40
C LEU A 72 9.00 7.00 10.10
N GLU A 73 8.53 8.19 9.70
CA GLU A 73 7.83 8.43 8.43
C GLU A 73 8.65 7.92 7.25
N SER A 74 9.93 8.31 7.16
CA SER A 74 10.83 7.81 6.11
C SER A 74 10.92 6.29 6.10
N SER A 75 11.04 5.67 7.28
CA SER A 75 11.16 4.21 7.41
C SER A 75 9.87 3.48 7.02
N VAL A 76 8.71 4.04 7.38
CA VAL A 76 7.39 3.51 7.01
C VAL A 76 7.16 3.68 5.51
N SER A 77 7.55 4.82 4.93
CA SER A 77 7.43 5.08 3.49
C SER A 77 8.30 4.12 2.67
N ASP A 78 9.55 3.90 3.09
CA ASP A 78 10.44 2.91 2.48
C ASP A 78 9.83 1.49 2.55
N TYR A 79 9.22 1.14 3.67
CA TYR A 79 8.54 -0.15 3.81
C TYR A 79 7.30 -0.24 2.92
N LEU A 80 6.50 0.83 2.82
CA LEU A 80 5.35 0.92 1.90
C LEU A 80 5.76 0.73 0.44
N LEU A 81 6.91 1.28 0.01
CA LEU A 81 7.44 1.08 -1.34
C LEU A 81 7.78 -0.38 -1.61
N LYS A 82 8.35 -1.08 -0.63
CA LYS A 82 8.66 -2.51 -0.74
C LYS A 82 7.40 -3.36 -0.81
N VAL A 83 6.43 -3.10 0.07
CA VAL A 83 5.08 -3.72 -0.01
C VAL A 83 4.45 -3.45 -1.38
N GLY A 84 4.55 -2.21 -1.86
CA GLY A 84 4.05 -1.79 -3.17
C GLY A 84 4.72 -2.52 -4.34
N THR A 85 5.99 -2.90 -4.22
CA THR A 85 6.72 -3.65 -5.25
C THR A 85 6.16 -5.07 -5.37
N VAL A 86 5.99 -5.77 -4.25
CA VAL A 86 5.40 -7.11 -4.21
C VAL A 86 3.94 -7.08 -4.67
N TYR A 87 3.17 -6.08 -4.21
CA TYR A 87 1.79 -5.88 -4.65
C TYR A 87 1.68 -5.74 -6.18
N LYS A 88 2.54 -4.92 -6.79
CA LYS A 88 2.55 -4.75 -8.26
C LYS A 88 2.91 -6.04 -8.99
N ALA A 89 3.84 -6.83 -8.46
CA ALA A 89 4.21 -8.12 -9.03
C ALA A 89 3.02 -9.10 -9.01
N VAL A 90 2.32 -9.16 -7.87
CA VAL A 90 1.11 -9.98 -7.70
C VAL A 90 -0.01 -9.51 -8.65
N ALA A 91 -0.31 -8.21 -8.66
CA ALA A 91 -1.37 -7.63 -9.49
C ALA A 91 -1.12 -7.85 -10.99
N ALA A 92 0.13 -7.76 -11.45
CA ALA A 92 0.49 -8.02 -12.85
C ALA A 92 0.34 -9.49 -13.27
N ALA A 93 0.30 -10.41 -12.31
CA ALA A 93 0.28 -11.84 -12.55
C ALA A 93 -1.12 -12.48 -12.50
N VAL A 94 -2.14 -11.78 -11.98
CA VAL A 94 -3.49 -12.31 -11.71
C VAL A 94 -4.10 -13.05 -12.91
N ASP A 95 -3.98 -12.47 -14.11
CA ASP A 95 -4.61 -13.04 -15.32
C ASP A 95 -3.74 -14.10 -16.03
N THR A 96 -2.52 -14.33 -15.56
CA THR A 96 -1.50 -15.08 -16.32
C THR A 96 -0.84 -16.20 -15.55
N THR A 97 -0.97 -16.22 -14.22
CA THR A 97 -0.33 -17.19 -13.34
C THR A 97 -1.37 -17.84 -12.44
N THR A 98 -1.27 -19.16 -12.29
CA THR A 98 -1.99 -19.91 -11.25
C THR A 98 -0.99 -20.74 -10.46
N PHE A 99 -1.14 -20.82 -9.14
CA PHE A 99 -0.27 -21.63 -8.30
C PHE A 99 -0.98 -22.13 -7.04
N SER A 100 -0.39 -23.15 -6.41
CA SER A 100 -0.84 -23.69 -5.15
C SER A 100 -0.44 -22.78 -3.99
N ILE A 101 -1.43 -22.23 -3.28
CA ILE A 101 -1.21 -21.50 -2.04
C ILE A 101 -0.59 -22.45 -1.02
N THR A 102 0.48 -21.99 -0.37
CA THR A 102 1.15 -22.73 0.71
C THR A 102 0.77 -22.18 2.08
N ASN A 103 1.05 -22.97 3.12
CA ASN A 103 0.80 -22.53 4.49
C ASN A 103 1.62 -21.29 4.85
N ASP A 104 2.88 -21.26 4.43
CA ASP A 104 3.84 -20.20 4.75
C ASP A 104 3.47 -18.87 4.09
N MET A 105 2.89 -18.91 2.89
CA MET A 105 2.36 -17.70 2.22
C MET A 105 1.21 -17.09 3.01
N LEU A 106 0.23 -17.88 3.46
CA LEU A 106 -0.88 -17.38 4.27
C LEU A 106 -0.43 -16.84 5.63
N ILE A 107 0.52 -17.53 6.28
CA ILE A 107 1.13 -17.05 7.54
C ILE A 107 1.83 -15.72 7.31
N SER A 108 2.56 -15.58 6.20
CA SER A 108 3.26 -14.32 5.87
C SER A 108 2.28 -13.18 5.60
N LEU A 109 1.21 -13.40 4.82
CA LEU A 109 0.17 -12.39 4.59
C LEU A 109 -0.52 -11.96 5.89
N GLN A 110 -0.81 -12.93 6.77
CA GLN A 110 -1.34 -12.65 8.10
C GLN A 110 -0.37 -11.83 8.96
N ALA A 111 0.94 -12.14 8.90
CA ALA A 111 1.96 -11.38 9.59
C ALA A 111 2.06 -9.94 9.06
N LEU A 112 2.03 -9.74 7.74
CA LEU A 112 2.04 -8.40 7.13
C LEU A 112 0.83 -7.56 7.55
N SER A 113 -0.35 -8.17 7.59
CA SER A 113 -1.55 -7.52 8.10
C SER A 113 -1.43 -7.15 9.58
N SER A 114 -0.90 -8.06 10.41
CA SER A 114 -0.65 -7.82 11.84
C SER A 114 0.40 -6.72 12.07
N ILE A 115 1.42 -6.65 11.22
CA ILE A 115 2.43 -5.59 11.24
C ILE A 115 1.77 -4.23 10.99
N SER A 116 0.89 -4.13 9.99
CA SER A 116 0.16 -2.89 9.67
C SER A 116 -0.73 -2.42 10.82
N ALA A 117 -1.44 -3.37 11.47
CA ALA A 117 -2.24 -3.08 12.67
C ALA A 117 -1.38 -2.63 13.87
N SER A 118 -0.21 -3.24 14.03
CA SER A 118 0.73 -2.88 15.10
C SER A 118 1.34 -1.50 14.88
N LEU A 119 1.72 -1.15 13.65
CA LEU A 119 2.18 0.20 13.27
C LEU A 119 1.11 1.25 13.58
N SER A 120 -0.15 0.97 13.20
CA SER A 120 -1.28 1.86 13.48
C SER A 120 -1.52 2.07 14.97
N SER A 121 -1.43 1.00 15.76
CA SER A 121 -1.56 1.06 17.22
C SER A 121 -0.44 1.88 17.87
N GLY A 122 0.80 1.73 17.37
CA GLY A 122 1.93 2.57 17.77
C GLY A 122 1.71 4.04 17.43
N LEU A 123 1.19 4.33 16.23
CA LEU A 123 0.84 5.69 15.82
C LEU A 123 -0.22 6.30 16.74
N LEU A 124 -1.25 5.55 17.13
CA LEU A 124 -2.23 6.01 18.11
C LEU A 124 -1.58 6.36 19.46
N SER A 125 -0.65 5.54 19.93
CA SER A 125 0.10 5.81 21.16
C SER A 125 0.96 7.08 21.06
N PHE A 126 1.64 7.29 19.93
CA PHE A 126 2.36 8.53 19.67
C PHE A 126 1.44 9.74 19.63
N SER A 127 0.28 9.64 18.98
CA SER A 127 -0.72 10.70 18.95
C SER A 127 -1.18 11.14 20.35
N GLN A 128 -1.41 10.17 21.25
CA GLN A 128 -1.73 10.43 22.64
C GLN A 128 -0.56 11.12 23.37
N THR A 129 0.66 10.65 23.13
CA THR A 129 1.87 11.23 23.74
C THR A 129 2.15 12.66 23.23
N ILE A 130 1.93 12.94 21.96
CA ILE A 130 2.03 14.29 21.40
C ILE A 130 1.00 15.21 22.05
N THR A 131 -0.23 14.72 22.26
CA THR A 131 -1.28 15.48 22.94
C THR A 131 -0.87 15.92 24.35
N THR A 132 -0.15 15.07 25.10
CA THR A 132 0.33 15.41 26.45
C THR A 132 1.56 16.32 26.43
N LEU A 133 2.43 16.21 25.42
CA LEU A 133 3.62 17.04 25.26
C LEU A 133 3.34 18.41 24.61
N ALA A 134 2.23 18.57 23.90
CA ALA A 134 1.91 19.75 23.11
C ALA A 134 2.03 21.09 23.89
N PRO A 135 1.55 21.22 25.14
CA PRO A 135 1.60 22.51 25.86
C PRO A 135 3.01 23.01 26.17
N ILE A 136 4.00 22.12 26.20
CA ILE A 136 5.40 22.42 26.52
C ILE A 136 6.33 22.29 25.31
N THR A 137 5.75 22.14 24.12
CA THR A 137 6.48 21.93 22.87
C THR A 137 6.43 23.20 22.02
N ALA A 138 7.53 23.51 21.35
CA ALA A 138 7.57 24.64 20.43
C ALA A 138 6.57 24.43 19.27
N LEU A 139 5.86 25.49 18.88
CA LEU A 139 4.78 25.41 17.89
C LEU A 139 5.25 24.83 16.55
N SER A 140 6.43 25.22 16.07
CA SER A 140 7.02 24.70 14.84
C SER A 140 7.36 23.20 14.93
N THR A 141 7.88 22.74 16.07
CA THR A 141 8.14 21.32 16.32
C THR A 141 6.84 20.52 16.36
N LEU A 142 5.80 21.09 16.97
CA LEU A 142 4.48 20.47 17.01
C LEU A 142 3.87 20.33 15.62
N GLN A 143 3.92 21.40 14.81
CA GLN A 143 3.45 21.39 13.42
C GLN A 143 4.12 20.30 12.59
N ALA A 144 5.46 20.26 12.58
CA ALA A 144 6.21 19.26 11.82
C ALA A 144 5.89 17.82 12.27
N SER A 145 5.68 17.63 13.58
CA SER A 145 5.28 16.33 14.12
C SER A 145 3.90 15.91 13.64
N MET A 146 2.96 16.84 13.53
CA MET A 146 1.60 16.58 13.09
C MET A 146 1.53 16.27 11.59
N GLU A 147 2.33 16.96 10.79
CA GLU A 147 2.52 16.65 9.36
C GLU A 147 3.04 15.21 9.19
N ALA A 148 4.11 14.84 9.93
CA ALA A 148 4.65 13.48 9.91
C ALA A 148 3.62 12.44 10.37
N MET A 149 2.82 12.72 11.40
CA MET A 149 1.76 11.83 11.89
C MET A 149 0.66 11.58 10.85
N LEU A 150 0.28 12.61 10.07
CA LEU A 150 -0.69 12.47 8.99
C LEU A 150 -0.12 11.69 7.81
N ALA A 151 1.15 11.93 7.45
CA ALA A 151 1.83 11.17 6.42
C ALA A 151 1.94 9.68 6.81
N LEU A 152 2.43 9.38 8.02
CA LEU A 152 2.46 8.04 8.60
C LEU A 152 1.09 7.35 8.56
N SER A 153 0.05 8.07 8.97
CA SER A 153 -1.33 7.60 8.95
C SER A 153 -1.79 7.20 7.54
N ALA A 154 -1.45 8.01 6.53
CA ALA A 154 -1.84 7.75 5.14
C ALA A 154 -1.04 6.57 4.55
N ASP A 155 0.27 6.50 4.84
CA ASP A 155 1.15 5.45 4.35
C ASP A 155 0.76 4.07 4.92
N ILE A 156 0.46 3.99 6.22
CA ILE A 156 0.00 2.74 6.85
C ILE A 156 -1.37 2.31 6.31
N GLY A 157 -2.28 3.27 6.05
CA GLY A 157 -3.56 2.99 5.41
C GLY A 157 -3.40 2.37 4.02
N THR A 158 -2.59 3.03 3.18
CA THR A 158 -2.28 2.54 1.83
C THR A 158 -1.61 1.16 1.87
N MET A 159 -0.77 0.91 2.88
CA MET A 159 -0.12 -0.39 3.07
C MET A 159 -1.14 -1.49 3.40
N ALA A 160 -2.08 -1.21 4.31
CA ALA A 160 -3.12 -2.15 4.69
C ALA A 160 -4.03 -2.49 3.49
N ASP A 161 -4.42 -1.49 2.70
CA ASP A 161 -5.23 -1.68 1.49
C ASP A 161 -4.50 -2.57 0.47
N ARG A 162 -3.21 -2.29 0.21
CA ARG A 162 -2.39 -3.10 -0.70
C ARG A 162 -2.22 -4.53 -0.23
N ILE A 163 -2.09 -4.76 1.08
CA ILE A 163 -1.96 -6.12 1.64
C ILE A 163 -3.27 -6.90 1.45
N LEU A 164 -4.42 -6.25 1.68
CA LEU A 164 -5.73 -6.87 1.43
C LEU A 164 -5.93 -7.20 -0.05
N GLU A 165 -5.69 -6.24 -0.94
CA GLU A 165 -5.86 -6.46 -2.37
C GLU A 165 -4.86 -7.50 -2.90
N MET A 166 -3.63 -7.54 -2.36
CA MET A 166 -2.67 -8.60 -2.65
C MET A 166 -3.20 -9.97 -2.23
N ALA A 167 -3.81 -10.08 -1.04
CA ALA A 167 -4.41 -11.32 -0.57
C ALA A 167 -5.56 -11.78 -1.49
N ASP A 168 -6.44 -10.86 -1.91
CA ASP A 168 -7.52 -11.16 -2.84
C ASP A 168 -6.99 -11.63 -4.20
N ASN A 169 -5.99 -10.94 -4.75
CA ASN A 169 -5.34 -11.31 -6.01
C ASN A 169 -4.69 -12.70 -5.93
N ILE A 170 -4.09 -13.06 -4.79
CA ILE A 170 -3.55 -14.41 -4.57
C ILE A 170 -4.63 -15.47 -4.58
N LEU A 171 -5.80 -15.17 -4.02
CA LEU A 171 -6.94 -16.10 -4.04
C LEU A 171 -7.49 -16.32 -5.45
N LEU A 172 -7.48 -15.29 -6.30
CA LEU A 172 -7.86 -15.44 -7.71
C LEU A 172 -6.90 -16.34 -8.49
N MET A 173 -5.61 -16.36 -8.11
CA MET A 173 -4.58 -17.22 -8.72
C MET A 173 -4.50 -18.63 -8.12
N ALA A 174 -5.25 -18.93 -7.08
CA ALA A 174 -5.08 -20.16 -6.30
C ALA A 174 -5.73 -21.38 -6.96
N ASP A 175 -4.95 -22.45 -7.18
CA ASP A 175 -5.44 -23.70 -7.77
C ASP A 175 -6.02 -24.70 -6.73
N ASN A 176 -5.73 -24.49 -5.44
CA ASN A 176 -6.00 -25.44 -4.36
C ASN A 176 -6.96 -24.90 -3.28
N ILE A 177 -7.82 -23.93 -3.63
CA ILE A 177 -8.74 -23.26 -2.68
C ILE A 177 -9.56 -24.27 -1.89
N GLY A 178 -10.11 -25.31 -2.54
CA GLY A 178 -10.95 -26.30 -1.86
C GLY A 178 -10.25 -27.07 -0.73
N LEU A 179 -8.93 -27.27 -0.83
CA LEU A 179 -8.14 -27.93 0.21
C LEU A 179 -7.68 -26.97 1.31
N MET A 180 -7.58 -25.67 0.99
CA MET A 180 -7.09 -24.63 1.89
C MET A 180 -8.21 -23.71 2.41
N ALA A 181 -9.47 -23.98 2.09
CA ALA A 181 -10.60 -23.08 2.29
C ALA A 181 -10.73 -22.60 3.74
N ASP A 182 -10.66 -23.51 4.71
CA ASP A 182 -10.78 -23.15 6.13
C ASP A 182 -9.64 -22.22 6.59
N ARG A 183 -8.42 -22.46 6.10
CA ARG A 183 -7.24 -21.66 6.45
C ARG A 183 -7.29 -20.30 5.77
N ILE A 184 -7.71 -20.25 4.51
CA ILE A 184 -7.94 -19.01 3.76
C ILE A 184 -8.97 -18.17 4.50
N LEU A 185 -10.11 -18.75 4.88
CA LEU A 185 -11.17 -18.06 5.60
C LEU A 185 -10.67 -17.50 6.94
N ALA A 186 -9.95 -18.32 7.72
CA ALA A 186 -9.35 -17.86 8.98
C ALA A 186 -8.37 -16.70 8.76
N THR A 187 -7.54 -16.76 7.72
CA THR A 187 -6.63 -15.67 7.34
C THR A 187 -7.41 -14.41 6.95
N GLN A 188 -8.47 -14.52 6.15
CA GLN A 188 -9.31 -13.38 5.75
C GLN A 188 -10.00 -12.71 6.93
N VAL A 189 -10.54 -13.49 7.88
CA VAL A 189 -11.15 -12.96 9.11
C VAL A 189 -10.12 -12.13 9.88
N ILE A 190 -8.92 -12.66 10.08
CA ILE A 190 -7.88 -11.97 10.83
C ILE A 190 -7.39 -10.72 10.08
N GLN A 191 -7.28 -10.78 8.76
CA GLN A 191 -6.94 -9.60 7.97
C GLN A 191 -8.01 -8.50 8.05
N SER A 192 -9.30 -8.88 8.01
CA SER A 192 -10.43 -7.96 8.19
C SER A 192 -10.40 -7.30 9.57
N ASP A 193 -10.15 -8.07 10.63
CA ASP A 193 -10.03 -7.54 12.00
C ASP A 193 -8.86 -6.56 12.12
N ASN A 194 -7.71 -6.89 11.53
CA ASN A 194 -6.54 -6.03 11.53
C ASN A 194 -6.79 -4.72 10.75
N VAL A 195 -7.50 -4.75 9.62
CA VAL A 195 -7.85 -3.54 8.87
C VAL A 195 -8.81 -2.65 9.64
N LYS A 196 -9.73 -3.24 10.40
CA LYS A 196 -10.55 -2.48 11.35
C LYS A 196 -9.67 -1.77 12.40
N VAL A 197 -8.67 -2.47 12.97
CA VAL A 197 -7.72 -1.86 13.92
C VAL A 197 -6.95 -0.71 13.26
N VAL A 198 -6.45 -0.91 12.04
CA VAL A 198 -5.76 0.14 11.27
C VAL A 198 -6.66 1.37 11.12
N THR A 199 -7.89 1.16 10.65
CA THR A 199 -8.84 2.24 10.36
C THR A 199 -9.24 2.99 11.64
N ASP A 200 -9.52 2.28 12.73
CA ASP A 200 -9.90 2.87 14.01
C ASP A 200 -8.76 3.71 14.61
N ALA A 201 -7.53 3.16 14.62
CA ALA A 201 -6.35 3.84 15.13
C ALA A 201 -5.98 5.06 14.28
N MET A 202 -6.07 4.93 12.95
CA MET A 202 -5.87 6.01 11.99
C MET A 202 -6.84 7.17 12.25
N LEU A 203 -8.13 6.87 12.29
CA LEU A 203 -9.17 7.88 12.51
C LEU A 203 -8.98 8.59 13.86
N GLN A 204 -8.67 7.84 14.92
CA GLN A 204 -8.45 8.44 16.22
C GLN A 204 -7.17 9.30 16.26
N SER A 205 -6.10 8.85 15.62
CA SER A 205 -4.85 9.63 15.48
C SER A 205 -5.10 10.95 14.74
N GLN A 206 -5.82 10.91 13.62
CA GLN A 206 -6.20 12.10 12.84
C GLN A 206 -7.09 13.05 13.64
N LYS A 207 -8.06 12.54 14.40
CA LYS A 207 -8.92 13.36 15.28
C LYS A 207 -8.11 14.10 16.33
N ASN A 208 -7.16 13.42 16.99
CA ASN A 208 -6.27 14.05 17.95
C ASN A 208 -5.43 15.14 17.27
N THR A 209 -4.87 14.86 16.09
CA THR A 209 -4.12 15.84 15.32
C THR A 209 -4.98 17.06 14.97
N ILE A 210 -6.18 16.89 14.45
CA ILE A 210 -7.10 18.00 14.15
C ILE A 210 -7.43 18.81 15.41
N LEU A 211 -7.67 18.14 16.54
CA LEU A 211 -7.91 18.80 17.82
C LEU A 211 -6.73 19.67 18.25
N LEU A 212 -5.50 19.17 18.11
CA LEU A 212 -4.30 19.95 18.43
C LEU A 212 -4.15 21.16 17.51
N ILE A 213 -4.42 21.02 16.20
CA ILE A 213 -4.39 22.16 15.27
C ILE A 213 -5.38 23.24 15.72
N ALA A 214 -6.61 22.83 16.08
CA ALA A 214 -7.64 23.75 16.55
C ALA A 214 -7.25 24.46 17.88
N VAL A 215 -6.68 23.73 18.83
CA VAL A 215 -6.28 24.27 20.14
C VAL A 215 -5.10 25.25 20.03
N PHE A 216 -4.08 24.89 19.24
CA PHE A 216 -2.86 25.68 19.12
C PHE A 216 -2.87 26.69 17.97
N LYS A 217 -3.96 26.73 17.18
CA LYS A 217 -4.14 27.60 16.01
C LYS A 217 -2.97 27.48 15.02
N LEU A 218 -2.61 26.24 14.75
CA LEU A 218 -1.62 25.84 13.75
C LEU A 218 -2.14 26.06 12.33
#